data_AF-A0A964AHM6-F1
#
_entry.id   AF-A0A964AHM6-F1
#
_cell.length_a   1.000
_cell.length_b   1.000
_cell.length_c   1.000
_cell.angle_alpha   90.00
_cell.angle_beta   90.00
_cell.angle_gamma   90.00
#
_symmetry.space_group_name_H-M   'P 1'
#
loop_
_entity.id
_entity.type
_entity.pdbx_description
1 polymer ?
#
loop_
_entity_poly.entity_id
_entity_poly.type
_entity_poly.pdbx_seq_one_letter_code
_entity_poly.pdbx_strand_id
1 'polypeptide(L)'
;MTPRIPTLLVLLPLSACGPAAEAYRADAPDFILDIADLDFGAVPLGHEAELPLALSNDGTASGSVSLALSDGPFSLSRTALDIDAGSTASVTLWFAPVDGDPAEANLSLAFSDGSAADLSLLGQTDPDGDADGHAHEDLGGDDCDDEDPSIHPGATEVWYDDVDQDCAGDSDHDADGDGYEQVPEGRDCDDADGSVHPGAVDTWYDGVDQDCAGDSDYDVDGDGYDAEPWGPDCDDSTTRISPSAAEIWYDGQDFDCDGGSDYDADGDGYDAEPWGLDCDDRDAGVAPETPELADGVDQDCDSLVDEGT
;
A
#
# COMPACT_ATOMS: atom_id res chain seq x y z
N MET A 1 37.32 44.93 9.79
CA MET A 1 36.46 45.97 10.39
C MET A 1 36.53 45.83 11.89
N THR A 2 36.85 46.91 12.58
CA THR A 2 37.22 46.97 14.01
C THR A 2 35.97 46.93 14.90
N PRO A 3 35.89 46.11 15.96
CA PRO A 3 34.76 46.13 16.87
C PRO A 3 34.90 47.33 17.82
N ARG A 4 33.90 48.22 17.81
CA ARG A 4 33.75 49.32 18.76
C ARG A 4 32.99 48.81 20.00
N ILE A 5 33.67 48.31 21.04
CA ILE A 5 34.04 49.20 22.15
C ILE A 5 32.96 50.15 22.75
N PRO A 6 31.74 49.78 23.22
CA PRO A 6 30.91 50.79 23.88
C PRO A 6 31.54 51.20 25.21
N THR A 7 31.74 52.51 25.34
CA THR A 7 32.38 53.17 26.48
C THR A 7 31.43 53.15 27.69
N LEU A 8 31.81 52.44 28.74
CA LEU A 8 31.13 52.49 30.03
C LEU A 8 31.52 53.79 30.77
N LEU A 9 30.67 54.81 30.69
CA LEU A 9 30.82 56.05 31.44
C LEU A 9 30.26 55.84 32.86
N VAL A 10 31.15 55.54 33.81
CA VAL A 10 30.81 55.48 35.24
C VAL A 10 30.69 56.92 35.78
N LEU A 11 29.46 57.38 35.99
CA LEU A 11 29.17 58.60 36.73
C LEU A 11 29.14 58.27 38.23
N LEU A 12 30.18 58.67 38.95
CA LEU A 12 30.21 58.72 40.42
C LEU A 12 29.38 59.92 40.91
N PRO A 13 28.37 59.74 41.78
CA PRO A 13 27.72 60.88 42.41
C PRO A 13 28.58 61.41 43.57
N LEU A 14 28.91 62.70 43.50
CA LEU A 14 29.42 63.48 44.62
C LEU A 14 28.38 63.52 45.74
N SER A 15 28.84 63.19 46.94
CA SER A 15 28.09 63.28 48.20
C SER A 15 27.71 64.74 48.50
N ALA A 16 26.43 65.08 48.38
CA ALA A 16 25.85 66.30 48.93
C ALA A 16 24.87 65.92 50.05
N CYS A 17 25.19 66.34 51.27
CA CYS A 17 24.35 66.18 52.45
C CYS A 17 23.34 67.33 52.49
N GLY A 18 22.06 66.99 52.32
CA GLY A 18 20.89 67.84 52.57
C GLY A 18 19.69 66.92 52.81
N PRO A 19 18.69 67.30 53.62
CA PRO A 19 17.53 66.43 53.86
C PRO A 19 16.85 66.16 52.51
N ALA A 20 16.86 64.90 52.11
CA ALA A 20 16.16 64.44 50.92
C ALA A 20 14.68 64.79 51.10
N ALA A 21 14.20 65.76 50.33
CA ALA A 21 12.80 65.74 49.97
C ALA A 21 12.61 64.40 49.25
N GLU A 22 11.87 63.48 49.86
CA GLU A 22 11.32 62.33 49.15
C GLU A 22 10.55 62.90 47.97
N ALA A 23 11.19 62.93 46.81
CA ALA A 23 10.51 63.13 45.55
C ALA A 23 9.49 62.00 45.51
N TYR A 24 8.22 62.36 45.62
CA TYR A 24 7.09 61.47 45.38
C TYR A 24 7.31 60.93 43.96
N ARG A 25 7.92 59.73 43.82
CA ARG A 25 7.92 59.04 42.54
C ARG A 25 6.45 58.79 42.26
N ALA A 26 5.94 59.41 41.20
CA ALA A 26 4.59 59.16 40.76
C ALA A 26 4.45 57.65 40.56
N ASP A 27 3.37 57.09 41.11
CA ASP A 27 3.03 55.69 40.92
C ASP A 27 2.81 55.48 39.41
N ALA A 28 3.63 54.63 38.79
CA ALA A 28 3.62 54.46 37.34
C ALA A 28 3.98 53.02 36.98
N PRO A 29 3.36 52.45 35.93
CA PRO A 29 3.83 51.20 35.34
C PRO A 29 5.17 51.42 34.63
N ASP A 30 5.97 50.37 34.52
CA ASP A 30 7.26 50.33 33.83
C ASP A 30 7.35 48.99 33.08
N PHE A 31 7.00 49.01 31.80
CA PHE A 31 6.86 47.79 31.00
C PHE A 31 8.19 47.34 30.41
N ILE A 32 8.49 46.05 30.58
CA ILE A 32 9.66 45.39 30.03
C ILE A 32 9.19 44.27 29.09
N LEU A 33 9.71 44.32 27.87
CA LEU A 33 9.53 43.29 26.85
C LEU A 33 10.68 42.30 26.95
N ASP A 34 10.39 41.04 27.27
CA ASP A 34 11.36 39.96 27.12
C ASP A 34 11.21 39.40 25.71
N ILE A 35 12.02 39.93 24.79
CA ILE A 35 11.98 39.55 23.38
C ILE A 35 12.88 38.32 23.20
N ALA A 36 12.29 37.13 23.28
CA ALA A 36 12.84 35.96 22.60
C ALA A 36 12.77 36.18 21.08
N ASP A 37 13.62 35.50 20.30
CA ASP A 37 13.56 35.56 18.83
C ASP A 37 12.12 35.29 18.38
N LEU A 38 11.47 36.25 17.72
CA LEU A 38 10.07 36.15 17.25
C LEU A 38 10.03 35.56 15.85
N ASP A 39 10.71 34.43 15.72
CA ASP A 39 10.82 33.62 14.53
C ASP A 39 10.23 32.25 14.84
N PHE A 40 9.14 31.90 14.15
CA PHE A 40 8.48 30.61 14.32
C PHE A 40 9.26 29.47 13.64
N GLY A 41 10.29 29.79 12.85
CA GLY A 41 11.04 28.82 12.08
C GLY A 41 10.25 28.28 10.89
N ALA A 42 10.65 27.09 10.45
CA ALA A 42 9.93 26.32 9.46
C ALA A 42 8.80 25.53 10.15
N VAL A 43 7.59 25.61 9.60
CA VAL A 43 6.41 24.92 10.10
C VAL A 43 5.74 24.21 8.90
N PRO A 44 5.42 22.92 8.98
CA PRO A 44 4.75 22.21 7.89
C PRO A 44 3.36 22.80 7.60
N LEU A 45 2.85 22.58 6.39
CA LEU A 45 1.45 22.91 6.08
C LEU A 45 0.49 22.12 6.99
N GLY A 46 -0.66 22.71 7.30
CA GLY A 46 -1.65 22.11 8.21
C GLY A 46 -1.29 22.13 9.70
N HIS A 47 -0.04 22.47 10.04
CA HIS A 47 0.47 22.55 11.41
C HIS A 47 0.46 23.98 11.95
N GLU A 48 0.68 24.11 13.27
CA GLU A 48 0.85 25.41 13.94
C GLU A 48 2.06 25.41 14.88
N ALA A 49 2.79 26.51 14.90
CA ALA A 49 3.83 26.76 15.89
C ALA A 49 3.37 27.82 16.90
N GLU A 50 3.75 27.64 18.16
CA GLU A 50 3.43 28.57 19.24
C GLU A 50 4.67 29.26 19.82
N LEU A 51 4.56 30.58 20.06
CA LEU A 51 5.60 31.36 20.73
C LEU A 51 4.98 32.19 21.87
N PRO A 52 5.43 31.99 23.12
CA PRO A 52 4.98 32.82 24.24
C PRO A 52 5.74 34.15 24.27
N LEU A 53 5.01 35.27 24.21
CA LEU A 53 5.52 36.61 24.45
C LEU A 53 5.30 37.00 25.92
N ALA A 54 6.39 37.15 26.67
CA ALA A 54 6.37 37.58 28.07
C ALA A 54 6.44 39.11 28.20
N LEU A 55 5.51 39.66 28.97
CA LEU A 55 5.38 41.09 29.26
C LEU A 55 5.47 41.29 30.78
N SER A 56 6.46 42.04 31.24
CA SER A 56 6.65 42.35 32.66
C SER A 56 6.34 43.81 32.96
N ASN A 57 5.79 44.08 34.15
CA ASN A 57 5.62 45.43 34.68
C ASN A 57 6.46 45.55 35.96
N ASP A 58 7.66 46.11 35.86
CA ASP A 58 8.56 46.38 36.99
C ASP A 58 8.22 47.70 37.72
N GLY A 59 7.15 48.37 37.28
CA GLY A 59 6.64 49.59 37.87
C GLY A 59 5.96 49.36 39.21
N THR A 60 5.45 50.45 39.79
CA THR A 60 4.79 50.43 41.10
C THR A 60 3.27 50.48 41.02
N ALA A 61 2.71 50.80 39.84
CA ALA A 61 1.28 50.79 39.54
C ALA A 61 0.95 49.72 38.50
N SER A 62 -0.24 49.11 38.60
CA SER A 62 -0.77 48.25 37.54
C SER A 62 -0.97 49.06 36.24
N GLY A 63 -0.85 48.38 35.11
CA GLY A 63 -1.06 49.00 33.80
C GLY A 63 -1.68 48.00 32.83
N SER A 64 -2.10 48.50 31.67
CA SER A 64 -2.68 47.69 30.62
C SER A 64 -1.88 47.78 29.32
N VAL A 65 -1.87 46.67 28.59
CA VAL A 65 -1.25 46.56 27.27
C VAL A 65 -2.34 46.17 26.29
N SER A 66 -2.42 46.88 25.17
CA SER A 66 -3.26 46.50 24.02
C SER A 66 -2.37 46.04 22.88
N LEU A 67 -2.75 44.95 22.24
CA LEU A 67 -2.03 44.31 21.15
C LEU A 67 -2.88 44.33 19.90
N ALA A 68 -2.27 44.70 18.78
CA ALA A 68 -2.88 44.66 17.46
C ALA A 68 -1.92 43.95 16.50
N LEU A 69 -2.44 42.97 15.76
CA LEU A 69 -1.68 42.18 14.80
C LEU A 69 -2.12 42.59 13.39
N SER A 70 -1.17 42.74 12.47
CA SER A 70 -1.47 42.91 11.05
C SER A 70 -2.05 41.63 10.45
N ASP A 71 -2.62 41.73 9.25
CA ASP A 71 -3.10 40.56 8.51
C ASP A 71 -1.97 39.56 8.24
N GLY A 72 -2.33 38.28 8.10
CA GLY A 72 -1.41 37.19 7.80
C GLY A 72 -1.82 35.89 8.52
N PRO A 73 -1.03 34.82 8.33
CA PRO A 73 -1.22 33.51 8.98
C PRO A 73 -0.84 33.48 10.47
N PHE A 74 -0.94 34.62 11.16
CA PHE A 74 -0.57 34.77 12.56
C PHE A 74 -1.80 35.01 13.42
N SER A 75 -1.80 34.50 14.64
CA SER A 75 -2.87 34.76 15.61
C SER A 75 -2.34 34.95 17.02
N LEU A 76 -3.21 35.44 17.91
CA LEU A 76 -2.86 35.79 19.29
C LEU A 76 -3.93 35.32 20.27
N SER A 77 -3.51 34.99 21.49
CA SER A 77 -4.43 34.43 22.50
C SER A 77 -5.38 35.47 23.09
N ARG A 78 -4.98 36.75 23.00
CA ARG A 78 -5.72 37.90 23.53
C ARG A 78 -5.15 39.20 22.97
N THR A 79 -6.00 40.20 22.78
CA THR A 79 -5.63 41.54 22.28
C THR A 79 -5.40 42.57 23.38
N ALA A 80 -5.58 42.19 24.64
CA ALA A 80 -5.33 43.07 25.78
C ALA A 80 -4.98 42.26 27.03
N LEU A 81 -4.21 42.89 27.92
CA LEU A 81 -3.75 42.30 29.16
C LEU A 81 -3.57 43.39 30.22
N ASP A 82 -4.07 43.13 31.42
CA ASP A 82 -3.76 43.94 32.60
C ASP A 82 -2.62 43.26 33.35
N ILE A 83 -1.58 44.02 33.68
CA ILE A 83 -0.37 43.53 34.36
C ILE A 83 -0.20 44.31 35.67
N ASP A 84 -0.33 43.61 36.78
CA ASP A 84 -0.10 44.17 38.10
C ASP A 84 1.36 44.61 38.29
N ALA A 85 1.56 45.58 39.18
CA ALA A 85 2.90 46.05 39.55
C ALA A 85 3.78 44.90 40.05
N GLY A 86 5.01 44.81 39.55
CA GLY A 86 5.98 43.75 39.84
C GLY A 86 5.61 42.36 39.30
N SER A 87 4.68 42.26 38.35
CA SER A 87 4.19 40.99 37.81
C SER A 87 4.54 40.82 36.33
N THR A 88 4.55 39.56 35.88
CA THR A 88 4.71 39.19 34.48
C THR A 88 3.47 38.45 34.01
N ALA A 89 3.04 38.72 32.79
CA ALA A 89 1.98 38.00 32.12
C ALA A 89 2.37 37.70 30.67
N SER A 90 1.71 36.72 30.05
CA SER A 90 2.07 36.27 28.70
C SER A 90 0.89 36.34 27.73
N VAL A 91 1.25 36.53 26.47
CA VAL A 91 0.38 36.33 25.31
C VAL A 91 1.00 35.21 24.49
N THR A 92 0.19 34.26 24.04
CA THR A 92 0.65 33.23 23.10
C THR A 92 0.40 33.74 21.70
N LEU A 93 1.42 33.64 20.87
CA LEU A 93 1.37 33.91 19.43
C LEU A 93 1.37 32.57 18.71
N TRP A 94 0.61 32.47 17.62
CA TRP A 94 0.64 31.31 16.74
C TRP A 94 0.94 31.71 15.31
N PHE A 95 1.57 30.80 14.59
CA PHE A 95 1.78 30.86 13.15
C PHE A 95 1.30 29.53 12.55
N ALA A 96 0.43 29.61 11.55
CA ALA A 96 -0.10 28.46 10.81
C ALA A 96 0.01 28.75 9.30
N PRO A 97 1.03 28.22 8.61
CA PRO A 97 1.27 28.52 7.20
C PRO A 97 0.08 28.11 6.32
N VAL A 98 -0.14 28.87 5.25
CA VAL A 98 -1.28 28.69 4.33
C VAL A 98 -0.84 28.41 2.89
N ASP A 99 0.41 28.67 2.58
CA ASP A 99 1.09 28.44 1.31
C ASP A 99 2.60 28.32 1.56
N GLY A 100 3.41 28.13 0.52
CA GLY A 100 4.87 28.01 0.64
C GLY A 100 5.63 29.33 0.81
N ASP A 101 4.94 30.48 0.79
CA ASP A 101 5.62 31.77 0.84
C ASP A 101 5.96 32.15 2.29
N PRO A 102 7.16 32.72 2.55
CA PRO A 102 7.47 33.30 3.85
C PRO A 102 6.46 34.35 4.27
N ALA A 103 5.98 34.25 5.51
CA ALA A 103 5.02 35.17 6.07
C ALA A 103 5.68 36.14 7.05
N GLU A 104 5.31 37.42 6.94
CA GLU A 104 5.72 38.45 7.88
C GLU A 104 4.49 39.18 8.43
N ALA A 105 4.48 39.49 9.73
CA ALA A 105 3.46 40.32 10.35
C ALA A 105 4.06 41.33 11.33
N ASN A 106 3.35 42.44 11.57
CA ASN A 106 3.70 43.41 12.59
C ASN A 106 2.75 43.29 13.78
N LEU A 107 3.31 43.03 14.95
CA LEU A 107 2.61 43.08 16.23
C LEU A 107 2.87 44.45 16.89
N SER A 108 1.85 45.29 16.91
CA SER A 108 1.87 46.58 17.59
C SER A 108 1.37 46.45 19.02
N LEU A 109 2.15 46.96 19.97
CA LEU A 109 1.81 47.04 21.39
C LEU A 109 1.67 48.50 21.79
N ALA A 110 0.54 48.84 22.42
CA ALA A 110 0.32 50.14 23.03
C ALA A 110 0.08 49.98 24.53
N PHE A 111 0.90 50.68 25.32
CA PHE A 111 0.95 50.58 26.77
C PHE A 111 0.20 51.74 27.43
N SER A 112 -0.35 51.52 28.63
CA SER A 112 -1.12 52.53 29.36
C SER A 112 -0.30 53.74 29.81
N ASP A 113 1.02 53.66 29.81
CA ASP A 113 1.93 54.79 30.08
C ASP A 113 2.15 55.70 28.85
N GLY A 114 1.57 55.34 27.69
CA GLY A 114 1.70 56.05 26.43
C GLY A 114 2.91 55.63 25.60
N SER A 115 3.73 54.68 26.07
CA SER A 115 4.76 54.05 25.26
C SER A 115 4.13 53.06 24.26
N ALA A 116 4.90 52.71 23.23
CA ALA A 116 4.49 51.75 22.21
C ALA A 116 5.72 50.98 21.70
N ALA A 117 5.47 49.76 21.22
CA ALA A 117 6.47 48.92 20.57
C ALA A 117 5.86 48.25 19.34
N ASP A 118 6.67 48.07 18.30
CA ASP A 118 6.32 47.30 17.11
C ASP A 118 7.31 46.15 17.01
N LEU A 119 6.79 44.93 16.88
CA LEU A 119 7.56 43.69 16.79
C LEU A 119 7.27 43.04 15.44
N SER A 120 8.32 42.62 14.75
CA SER A 120 8.20 41.82 13.52
C SER A 120 8.08 40.34 13.90
N LEU A 121 7.09 39.67 13.34
CA LEU A 121 6.94 38.22 13.38
C LEU A 121 7.36 37.66 12.03
N LEU A 122 8.17 36.61 12.06
CA LEU A 122 8.61 35.87 10.87
C LEU A 122 8.16 34.41 11.02
N GLY A 123 7.65 33.84 9.93
CA GLY A 123 7.34 32.43 9.83
C GLY A 123 7.59 31.94 8.41
N GLN A 124 8.07 30.71 8.27
CA GLN A 124 8.28 30.08 6.97
C GLN A 124 7.60 28.72 6.96
N THR A 125 7.14 28.32 5.79
CA THR A 125 6.61 26.97 5.60
C THR A 125 7.78 26.01 5.47
N ASP A 126 7.72 24.89 6.19
CA ASP A 126 8.62 23.77 6.00
C ASP A 126 8.16 23.03 4.73
N PRO A 127 8.98 22.98 3.66
CA PRO A 127 8.58 22.28 2.46
C PRO A 127 8.70 20.76 2.57
N ASP A 128 9.40 20.24 3.58
CA ASP A 128 9.76 18.84 3.81
C ASP A 128 9.40 18.51 5.27
N GLY A 129 8.12 18.23 5.50
CA GLY A 129 7.50 18.22 6.82
C GLY A 129 8.00 17.10 7.75
N ASP A 130 8.44 15.99 7.18
CA ASP A 130 8.94 14.82 7.89
C ASP A 130 10.47 14.62 7.83
N ALA A 131 11.15 15.47 7.03
CA ALA A 131 12.60 15.53 6.87
C ALA A 131 13.21 14.31 6.17
N ASP A 132 12.51 13.69 5.23
CA ASP A 132 13.00 12.62 4.38
C ASP A 132 13.84 13.13 3.17
N GLY A 133 13.74 14.42 2.86
CA GLY A 133 14.44 15.11 1.78
C GLY A 133 13.63 15.31 0.50
N HIS A 134 12.38 14.87 0.49
CA HIS A 134 11.35 15.18 -0.49
C HIS A 134 10.50 16.35 0.03
N ALA A 135 9.70 16.94 -0.85
CA ALA A 135 8.90 18.10 -0.46
C ALA A 135 7.45 17.88 -0.81
N HIS A 136 6.54 18.40 0.01
CA HIS A 136 5.10 18.28 -0.21
C HIS A 136 4.70 18.66 -1.64
N GLU A 137 3.84 17.85 -2.27
CA GLU A 137 3.26 18.10 -3.60
C GLU A 137 2.64 19.51 -3.78
N ASP A 138 1.91 20.02 -2.78
CA ASP A 138 1.26 21.34 -2.83
C ASP A 138 2.28 22.50 -2.85
N LEU A 139 3.52 22.22 -2.45
CA LEU A 139 4.66 23.14 -2.47
C LEU A 139 5.54 22.94 -3.71
N GLY A 140 5.10 22.10 -4.65
CA GLY A 140 5.77 21.81 -5.90
C GLY A 140 6.89 20.78 -5.78
N GLY A 141 6.91 20.01 -4.69
CA GLY A 141 7.72 18.80 -4.57
C GLY A 141 7.00 17.57 -5.13
N ASP A 142 7.47 16.40 -4.72
CA ASP A 142 7.05 15.08 -5.21
C ASP A 142 6.61 14.13 -4.09
N ASP A 143 6.52 14.62 -2.85
CA ASP A 143 6.07 13.84 -1.69
C ASP A 143 4.54 13.86 -1.54
N CYS A 144 3.97 12.65 -1.52
CA CYS A 144 2.54 12.39 -1.38
C CYS A 144 2.07 12.27 0.09
N ASP A 145 2.97 12.12 1.07
CA ASP A 145 2.65 12.17 2.51
C ASP A 145 3.77 12.83 3.35
N ASP A 146 3.76 14.16 3.37
CA ASP A 146 4.71 15.05 4.08
C ASP A 146 4.66 14.95 5.62
N GLU A 147 3.95 13.96 6.18
CA GLU A 147 3.92 13.61 7.61
C GLU A 147 4.62 12.26 7.92
N ASP A 148 4.93 11.42 6.92
CA ASP A 148 5.53 10.09 7.09
C ASP A 148 6.77 9.87 6.20
N PRO A 149 8.00 9.86 6.78
CA PRO A 149 9.25 9.82 6.02
C PRO A 149 9.56 8.46 5.39
N SER A 150 8.59 7.53 5.40
CA SER A 150 8.64 6.26 4.68
C SER A 150 7.80 6.24 3.40
N ILE A 151 7.02 7.30 3.15
CA ILE A 151 6.19 7.50 1.97
C ILE A 151 6.78 8.66 1.18
N HIS A 152 7.46 8.35 0.08
CA HIS A 152 8.11 9.34 -0.77
C HIS A 152 8.59 8.70 -2.08
N PRO A 153 8.89 9.50 -3.12
CA PRO A 153 9.43 9.00 -4.37
C PRO A 153 10.64 8.08 -4.21
N GLY A 154 10.50 6.85 -4.72
CA GLY A 154 11.55 5.84 -4.65
C GLY A 154 11.70 5.16 -3.29
N ALA A 155 10.73 5.32 -2.38
CA ALA A 155 10.53 4.39 -1.26
C ALA A 155 10.31 2.97 -1.78
N THR A 156 10.34 1.99 -0.85
CA THR A 156 10.03 0.61 -1.22
C THR A 156 8.55 0.37 -1.00
N GLU A 157 7.87 -0.02 -2.08
CA GLU A 157 6.47 -0.40 -2.01
C GLU A 157 6.25 -1.64 -1.14
N VAL A 158 5.21 -1.59 -0.32
CA VAL A 158 4.70 -2.68 0.50
C VAL A 158 3.34 -3.06 -0.03
N TRP A 159 3.35 -4.00 -0.98
CA TRP A 159 2.15 -4.47 -1.65
C TRP A 159 1.03 -4.92 -0.69
N TYR A 160 -0.19 -4.54 -1.05
CA TYR A 160 -1.47 -4.91 -0.44
C TYR A 160 -1.71 -4.31 0.96
N ASP A 161 -1.18 -3.11 1.23
CA ASP A 161 -1.52 -2.33 2.42
C ASP A 161 -2.34 -1.05 2.15
N ASP A 162 -2.74 -0.87 0.89
CA ASP A 162 -3.50 0.25 0.31
C ASP A 162 -2.81 1.62 0.44
N VAL A 163 -1.49 1.65 0.62
CA VAL A 163 -0.68 2.87 0.71
C VAL A 163 0.34 2.89 -0.43
N ASP A 164 0.32 3.94 -1.24
CA ASP A 164 1.32 4.19 -2.28
C ASP A 164 2.57 4.77 -1.61
N GLN A 165 3.53 3.93 -1.21
CA GLN A 165 4.71 4.43 -0.47
C GLN A 165 5.68 5.12 -1.40
N ASP A 166 5.79 4.72 -2.65
CA ASP A 166 6.74 5.30 -3.58
C ASP A 166 6.20 6.49 -4.41
N CYS A 167 4.96 6.90 -4.13
CA CYS A 167 4.24 7.98 -4.80
C CYS A 167 4.21 7.83 -6.33
N ALA A 168 4.34 6.62 -6.88
CA ALA A 168 4.32 6.38 -8.32
C ALA A 168 2.89 6.41 -8.89
N GLY A 169 1.88 6.23 -8.03
CA GLY A 169 0.47 6.12 -8.43
C GLY A 169 0.15 4.83 -9.17
N ASP A 170 1.02 3.83 -9.05
CA ASP A 170 0.78 2.47 -9.52
C ASP A 170 -0.24 1.77 -8.59
N SER A 171 -0.84 0.67 -9.05
CA SER A 171 -1.83 -0.04 -8.25
C SER A 171 -1.14 -0.92 -7.20
N ASP A 172 -1.45 -0.70 -5.92
CA ASP A 172 -0.98 -1.54 -4.80
C ASP A 172 -1.42 -3.03 -4.91
N HIS A 173 -2.29 -3.34 -5.87
CA HIS A 173 -2.80 -4.69 -6.13
C HIS A 173 -2.30 -5.28 -7.46
N ASP A 174 -1.23 -4.73 -8.06
CA ASP A 174 -0.58 -5.19 -9.31
C ASP A 174 0.94 -5.24 -9.10
N ALA A 175 1.40 -6.21 -8.31
CA ALA A 175 2.76 -6.20 -7.77
C ALA A 175 3.87 -6.53 -8.79
N ASP A 176 3.52 -7.18 -9.90
CA ASP A 176 4.45 -7.46 -11.01
C ASP A 176 4.36 -6.46 -12.18
N GLY A 177 3.34 -5.59 -12.18
CA GLY A 177 3.18 -4.47 -13.09
C GLY A 177 2.78 -4.87 -14.50
N ASP A 178 2.06 -5.98 -14.66
CA ASP A 178 1.57 -6.45 -15.95
C ASP A 178 0.23 -5.79 -16.37
N GLY A 179 -0.40 -5.06 -15.44
CA GLY A 179 -1.66 -4.35 -15.63
C GLY A 179 -2.91 -5.14 -15.22
N TYR A 180 -2.76 -6.28 -14.57
CA TYR A 180 -3.85 -7.10 -14.03
C TYR A 180 -3.74 -7.19 -12.51
N GLU A 181 -4.80 -6.76 -11.82
CA GLU A 181 -4.82 -6.83 -10.36
C GLU A 181 -5.05 -8.26 -9.84
N GLN A 182 -4.44 -8.58 -8.69
CA GLN A 182 -4.62 -9.86 -7.98
C GLN A 182 -6.09 -10.18 -7.66
N VAL A 183 -6.44 -11.46 -7.59
CA VAL A 183 -7.72 -11.88 -6.98
C VAL A 183 -7.73 -11.66 -5.45
N PRO A 184 -8.86 -11.26 -4.85
CA PRO A 184 -10.22 -11.17 -5.41
C PRO A 184 -10.60 -9.87 -6.13
N GLU A 185 -9.79 -8.82 -6.04
CA GLU A 185 -10.08 -7.48 -6.60
C GLU A 185 -10.04 -7.47 -8.13
N GLY A 186 -9.14 -8.26 -8.72
CA GLY A 186 -8.97 -8.43 -10.15
C GLY A 186 -9.15 -9.87 -10.63
N ARG A 187 -8.25 -10.31 -11.51
CA ARG A 187 -8.32 -11.61 -12.19
C ARG A 187 -6.97 -12.29 -12.36
N ASP A 188 -5.90 -11.68 -11.88
CA ASP A 188 -4.61 -12.34 -11.85
C ASP A 188 -4.56 -13.35 -10.69
N CYS A 189 -4.15 -14.57 -11.03
CA CYS A 189 -4.01 -15.70 -10.13
C CYS A 189 -2.60 -15.87 -9.54
N ASP A 190 -1.58 -15.16 -10.06
CA ASP A 190 -0.23 -15.07 -9.48
C ASP A 190 0.41 -13.70 -9.71
N ASP A 191 0.01 -12.72 -8.89
CA ASP A 191 0.43 -11.30 -8.91
C ASP A 191 1.92 -11.04 -8.63
N ALA A 192 2.73 -12.10 -8.54
CA ALA A 192 4.18 -12.00 -8.41
C ALA A 192 4.91 -12.37 -9.71
N ASP A 193 4.20 -12.77 -10.77
CA ASP A 193 4.74 -13.21 -12.05
C ASP A 193 3.90 -12.69 -13.22
N GLY A 194 4.32 -11.56 -13.81
CA GLY A 194 3.60 -10.92 -14.93
C GLY A 194 3.59 -11.70 -16.24
N SER A 195 3.91 -13.00 -16.22
CA SER A 195 3.61 -13.95 -17.29
C SER A 195 2.39 -14.84 -17.02
N VAL A 196 1.86 -14.80 -15.80
CA VAL A 196 0.62 -15.43 -15.35
C VAL A 196 -0.42 -14.33 -15.22
N HIS A 197 -1.41 -14.32 -16.11
CA HIS A 197 -2.46 -13.32 -16.11
C HIS A 197 -3.60 -13.71 -17.06
N PRO A 198 -4.80 -13.12 -16.93
CA PRO A 198 -5.91 -13.36 -17.83
C PRO A 198 -5.56 -13.28 -19.32
N GLY A 199 -5.72 -14.39 -20.03
CA GLY A 199 -5.44 -14.47 -21.47
C GLY A 199 -3.96 -14.55 -21.84
N ALA A 200 -3.08 -14.91 -20.89
CA ALA A 200 -1.77 -15.45 -21.20
C ALA A 200 -1.91 -16.74 -22.05
N VAL A 201 -0.79 -17.29 -22.52
CA VAL A 201 -0.79 -18.54 -23.28
C VAL A 201 -0.26 -19.64 -22.38
N ASP A 202 -1.04 -20.70 -22.18
CA ASP A 202 -0.60 -21.82 -21.36
C ASP A 202 0.54 -22.61 -21.98
N THR A 203 1.47 -22.99 -21.12
CA THR A 203 2.52 -23.95 -21.42
C THR A 203 2.15 -25.29 -20.81
N TRP A 204 1.51 -26.12 -21.64
CA TRP A 204 1.03 -27.44 -21.24
C TRP A 204 2.07 -28.26 -20.45
N TYR A 205 1.58 -28.88 -19.38
CA TYR A 205 2.27 -29.83 -18.50
C TYR A 205 3.38 -29.25 -17.62
N ASP A 206 3.35 -27.95 -17.31
CA ASP A 206 4.24 -27.33 -16.33
C ASP A 206 3.60 -27.11 -14.94
N GLY A 207 2.29 -27.34 -14.86
CA GLY A 207 1.46 -27.29 -13.66
C GLY A 207 1.03 -25.89 -13.25
N VAL A 208 1.23 -24.88 -14.10
CA VAL A 208 0.84 -23.50 -13.85
C VAL A 208 -0.30 -23.14 -14.81
N ASP A 209 -1.36 -22.55 -14.27
CA ASP A 209 -2.47 -21.97 -15.02
C ASP A 209 -2.06 -20.55 -15.41
N GLN A 210 -1.43 -20.38 -16.57
CA GLN A 210 -0.89 -19.07 -16.96
C GLN A 210 -2.01 -18.09 -17.29
N ASP A 211 -3.11 -18.57 -17.87
CA ASP A 211 -4.18 -17.69 -18.34
C ASP A 211 -5.28 -17.42 -17.30
N CYS A 212 -5.17 -18.03 -16.12
CA CYS A 212 -6.09 -17.96 -14.99
C CYS A 212 -7.53 -18.37 -15.36
N ALA A 213 -7.73 -19.19 -16.39
CA ALA A 213 -9.04 -19.68 -16.79
C ALA A 213 -9.55 -20.81 -15.89
N GLY A 214 -8.64 -21.46 -15.14
CA GLY A 214 -8.96 -22.61 -14.29
C GLY A 214 -9.19 -23.90 -15.09
N ASP A 215 -8.76 -23.93 -16.35
CA ASP A 215 -8.71 -25.14 -17.16
C ASP A 215 -7.54 -26.04 -16.68
N SER A 216 -7.61 -27.34 -16.95
CA SER A 216 -6.56 -28.26 -16.49
C SER A 216 -5.35 -28.19 -17.41
N ASP A 217 -4.18 -27.87 -16.87
CA ASP A 217 -2.89 -27.89 -17.59
C ASP A 217 -2.49 -29.29 -18.11
N TYR A 218 -3.24 -30.33 -17.75
CA TYR A 218 -3.02 -31.70 -18.15
C TYR A 218 -4.12 -32.25 -19.09
N ASP A 219 -5.01 -31.40 -19.61
CA ASP A 219 -6.10 -31.75 -20.56
C ASP A 219 -6.00 -30.86 -21.81
N VAL A 220 -5.06 -31.18 -22.70
CA VAL A 220 -4.72 -30.38 -23.88
C VAL A 220 -5.82 -30.42 -24.93
N ASP A 221 -6.48 -31.56 -25.08
CA ASP A 221 -7.53 -31.72 -26.09
C ASP A 221 -8.92 -31.25 -25.61
N GLY A 222 -9.10 -31.08 -24.30
CA GLY A 222 -10.26 -30.43 -23.67
C GLY A 222 -11.48 -31.34 -23.57
N ASP A 223 -11.26 -32.64 -23.37
CA ASP A 223 -12.33 -33.62 -23.24
C ASP A 223 -12.80 -33.83 -21.79
N GLY A 224 -12.08 -33.25 -20.84
CA GLY A 224 -12.37 -33.24 -19.41
C GLY A 224 -11.61 -34.30 -18.61
N TYR A 225 -10.64 -35.01 -19.19
CA TYR A 225 -9.83 -36.01 -18.51
C TYR A 225 -8.33 -35.66 -18.60
N ASP A 226 -7.67 -35.57 -17.44
CA ASP A 226 -6.22 -35.34 -17.41
C ASP A 226 -5.44 -36.52 -18.05
N ALA A 227 -4.41 -36.19 -18.82
CA ALA A 227 -3.50 -37.10 -19.47
C ALA A 227 -2.68 -37.95 -18.50
N GLU A 228 -2.25 -39.15 -18.92
CA GLU A 228 -1.24 -39.91 -18.20
C GLU A 228 0.10 -39.14 -18.11
N PRO A 229 0.80 -39.16 -16.95
CA PRO A 229 0.50 -39.92 -15.73
C PRO A 229 -0.38 -39.20 -14.69
N TRP A 230 -0.94 -38.02 -14.99
CA TRP A 230 -1.70 -37.20 -14.03
C TRP A 230 -3.17 -37.58 -13.93
N GLY A 231 -3.71 -38.19 -14.99
CA GLY A 231 -5.04 -38.76 -14.99
C GLY A 231 -5.15 -40.03 -15.84
N PRO A 232 -6.40 -40.42 -16.14
CA PRO A 232 -6.73 -41.66 -16.82
C PRO A 232 -6.73 -41.58 -18.36
N ASP A 233 -6.53 -40.41 -18.96
CA ASP A 233 -6.53 -40.29 -20.43
C ASP A 233 -5.21 -40.78 -21.03
N CYS A 234 -5.33 -41.69 -22.00
CA CYS A 234 -4.24 -42.38 -22.66
C CYS A 234 -3.81 -41.72 -24.00
N ASP A 235 -4.56 -40.76 -24.55
CA ASP A 235 -4.15 -39.96 -25.73
C ASP A 235 -4.70 -38.52 -25.70
N ASP A 236 -3.95 -37.66 -24.99
CA ASP A 236 -4.24 -36.23 -24.80
C ASP A 236 -3.97 -35.34 -26.03
N SER A 237 -4.18 -35.89 -27.22
CA SER A 237 -4.10 -35.14 -28.48
C SER A 237 -5.41 -35.12 -29.23
N THR A 238 -6.43 -35.81 -28.72
CA THR A 238 -7.71 -36.01 -29.37
C THR A 238 -8.80 -36.41 -28.38
N THR A 239 -9.84 -35.59 -28.29
CA THR A 239 -11.06 -35.79 -27.48
C THR A 239 -11.90 -37.05 -27.80
N ARG A 240 -11.38 -37.94 -28.64
CA ARG A 240 -12.01 -39.18 -29.08
C ARG A 240 -11.57 -40.37 -28.25
N ILE A 241 -10.39 -40.32 -27.66
CA ILE A 241 -9.81 -41.37 -26.84
C ILE A 241 -9.82 -40.81 -25.43
N SER A 242 -10.54 -41.47 -24.52
CA SER A 242 -10.61 -41.12 -23.11
C SER A 242 -11.50 -42.09 -22.34
N PRO A 243 -11.48 -42.10 -20.99
CA PRO A 243 -12.23 -43.06 -20.17
C PRO A 243 -13.76 -43.10 -20.34
N SER A 244 -14.32 -42.15 -21.07
CA SER A 244 -15.76 -42.11 -21.36
C SER A 244 -16.09 -42.34 -22.82
N ALA A 245 -15.09 -42.51 -23.67
CA ALA A 245 -15.28 -42.89 -25.05
C ALA A 245 -15.95 -44.26 -25.13
N ALA A 246 -16.65 -44.49 -26.25
CA ALA A 246 -17.16 -45.81 -26.56
C ALA A 246 -16.12 -46.55 -27.39
N GLU A 247 -15.80 -47.77 -26.97
CA GLU A 247 -14.83 -48.60 -27.69
C GLU A 247 -15.24 -48.86 -29.15
N ILE A 248 -14.28 -48.75 -30.06
CA ILE A 248 -14.43 -49.08 -31.48
C ILE A 248 -13.55 -50.29 -31.78
N TRP A 249 -14.12 -51.46 -31.51
CA TRP A 249 -13.46 -52.74 -31.70
C TRP A 249 -12.81 -52.92 -33.08
N TYR A 250 -11.64 -53.53 -33.06
CA TYR A 250 -10.80 -53.95 -34.18
C TYR A 250 -10.18 -52.81 -35.00
N ASP A 251 -9.98 -51.64 -34.40
CA ASP A 251 -9.28 -50.53 -35.05
C ASP A 251 -7.83 -50.31 -34.53
N GLY A 252 -7.46 -51.02 -33.47
CA GLY A 252 -6.14 -51.10 -32.87
C GLY A 252 -5.85 -50.00 -31.85
N GLN A 253 -6.84 -49.20 -31.46
CA GLN A 253 -6.73 -48.20 -30.40
C GLN A 253 -7.59 -48.62 -29.21
N ASP A 254 -7.12 -48.29 -28.01
CA ASP A 254 -7.90 -48.37 -26.78
C ASP A 254 -8.62 -47.01 -26.66
N PHE A 255 -9.87 -46.95 -27.10
CA PHE A 255 -10.62 -45.70 -27.11
C PHE A 255 -11.05 -45.31 -25.71
N ASP A 256 -11.42 -46.27 -24.87
CA ASP A 256 -11.93 -46.02 -23.53
C ASP A 256 -10.86 -46.08 -22.42
N CYS A 257 -9.59 -46.21 -22.79
CA CYS A 257 -8.42 -46.19 -21.90
C CYS A 257 -8.55 -47.16 -20.72
N ASP A 258 -9.31 -48.25 -20.86
CA ASP A 258 -9.53 -49.21 -19.79
C ASP A 258 -8.42 -50.29 -19.72
N GLY A 259 -7.53 -50.30 -20.72
CA GLY A 259 -6.42 -51.25 -20.85
C GLY A 259 -6.86 -52.63 -21.36
N GLY A 260 -8.09 -52.76 -21.83
CA GLY A 260 -8.65 -53.92 -22.50
C GLY A 260 -8.00 -54.19 -23.85
N SER A 261 -8.18 -55.41 -24.34
CA SER A 261 -7.74 -55.75 -25.69
C SER A 261 -8.81 -55.31 -26.68
N ASP A 262 -8.48 -54.43 -27.63
CA ASP A 262 -9.33 -54.03 -28.78
C ASP A 262 -9.82 -55.22 -29.65
N TYR A 263 -9.34 -56.43 -29.37
CA TYR A 263 -9.72 -57.66 -30.05
C TYR A 263 -10.52 -58.63 -29.16
N ASP A 264 -10.96 -58.23 -27.96
CA ASP A 264 -11.78 -59.03 -27.01
C ASP A 264 -13.07 -58.26 -26.69
N ALA A 265 -14.03 -58.30 -27.61
CA ALA A 265 -15.20 -57.43 -27.59
C ALA A 265 -16.31 -57.90 -26.63
N ASP A 266 -16.28 -59.16 -26.20
CA ASP A 266 -17.22 -59.69 -25.20
C ASP A 266 -16.62 -59.84 -23.79
N GLY A 267 -15.30 -59.66 -23.64
CA GLY A 267 -14.61 -59.50 -22.37
C GLY A 267 -14.37 -60.82 -21.64
N ASP A 268 -14.22 -61.93 -22.37
CA ASP A 268 -13.96 -63.24 -21.79
C ASP A 268 -12.46 -63.55 -21.56
N GLY A 269 -11.59 -62.67 -22.08
CA GLY A 269 -10.14 -62.74 -21.96
C GLY A 269 -9.43 -63.41 -23.14
N TYR A 270 -10.13 -63.72 -24.24
CA TYR A 270 -9.56 -64.28 -25.45
C TYR A 270 -9.77 -63.37 -26.65
N ASP A 271 -8.67 -63.03 -27.35
CA ASP A 271 -8.78 -62.25 -28.58
C ASP A 271 -9.48 -63.04 -29.71
N ALA A 272 -10.31 -62.33 -30.48
CA ALA A 272 -10.99 -62.81 -31.68
C ALA A 272 -10.04 -63.33 -32.76
N GLU A 273 -10.45 -64.32 -33.54
CA GLU A 273 -9.76 -64.65 -34.79
C GLU A 273 -9.74 -63.46 -35.78
N PRO A 274 -8.62 -63.18 -36.48
CA PRO A 274 -7.37 -63.97 -36.55
C PRO A 274 -6.29 -63.59 -35.51
N TRP A 275 -6.59 -62.75 -34.52
CA TRP A 275 -5.62 -62.25 -33.55
C TRP A 275 -5.47 -63.14 -32.31
N GLY A 276 -6.49 -63.92 -31.97
CA GLY A 276 -6.43 -64.99 -30.96
C GLY A 276 -7.11 -66.28 -31.40
N LEU A 277 -7.85 -66.88 -30.47
CA LEU A 277 -8.43 -68.23 -30.60
C LEU A 277 -9.94 -68.25 -30.36
N ASP A 278 -10.56 -67.11 -30.09
CA ASP A 278 -12.00 -67.02 -29.95
C ASP A 278 -12.68 -66.98 -31.35
N CYS A 279 -13.65 -67.88 -31.50
CA CYS A 279 -14.39 -68.15 -32.72
C CYS A 279 -15.74 -67.39 -32.81
N ASP A 280 -16.24 -66.76 -31.73
CA ASP A 280 -17.38 -65.84 -31.75
C ASP A 280 -17.25 -64.72 -30.68
N ASP A 281 -16.46 -63.69 -31.02
CA ASP A 281 -16.14 -62.49 -30.21
C ASP A 281 -17.30 -61.52 -29.97
N ARG A 282 -18.51 -62.04 -29.82
CA ARG A 282 -19.69 -61.32 -29.35
C ARG A 282 -20.42 -62.11 -28.28
N ASP A 283 -19.91 -63.25 -27.89
CA ASP A 283 -20.50 -64.19 -26.95
C ASP A 283 -19.43 -64.79 -26.05
N ALA A 284 -19.24 -64.20 -24.88
CA ALA A 284 -18.32 -64.66 -23.83
C ALA A 284 -18.55 -66.10 -23.33
N GLY A 285 -19.58 -66.79 -23.84
CA GLY A 285 -19.79 -68.23 -23.66
C GLY A 285 -19.21 -69.10 -24.77
N VAL A 286 -18.47 -68.53 -25.72
CA VAL A 286 -17.84 -69.19 -26.85
C VAL A 286 -16.37 -68.78 -26.88
N ALA A 287 -15.52 -69.61 -26.30
CA ALA A 287 -14.07 -69.39 -26.24
C ALA A 287 -13.32 -70.65 -25.82
N PRO A 288 -12.00 -70.70 -26.03
CA PRO A 288 -11.16 -71.80 -25.57
C PRO A 288 -11.41 -72.22 -24.11
N GLU A 289 -11.47 -73.53 -23.89
CA GLU A 289 -11.72 -74.16 -22.58
C GLU A 289 -13.15 -74.00 -22.03
N THR A 290 -14.10 -73.47 -22.82
CA THR A 290 -15.51 -73.40 -22.42
C THR A 290 -16.22 -74.76 -22.55
N PRO A 291 -17.07 -75.19 -21.59
CA PRO A 291 -17.77 -76.47 -21.74
C PRO A 291 -18.85 -76.47 -22.84
N GLU A 292 -18.78 -77.46 -23.72
CA GLU A 292 -19.79 -77.70 -24.77
C GLU A 292 -21.22 -77.92 -24.24
N LEU A 293 -22.18 -77.41 -25.01
CA LEU A 293 -23.61 -77.67 -24.86
C LEU A 293 -24.15 -78.34 -26.14
N ALA A 294 -25.14 -79.23 -26.02
CA ALA A 294 -25.79 -79.85 -27.18
C ALA A 294 -26.77 -78.88 -27.89
N ASP A 295 -26.28 -77.73 -28.33
CA ASP A 295 -27.05 -76.64 -28.96
C ASP A 295 -26.59 -76.26 -30.37
N GLY A 296 -25.53 -76.90 -30.87
CA GLY A 296 -25.02 -76.78 -32.23
C GLY A 296 -24.08 -75.59 -32.45
N VAL A 297 -23.60 -74.97 -31.37
CA VAL A 297 -22.49 -74.00 -31.37
C VAL A 297 -21.24 -74.73 -30.87
N ASP A 298 -20.07 -74.35 -31.38
CA ASP A 298 -18.75 -74.82 -30.92
C ASP A 298 -18.34 -73.86 -29.80
N GLN A 299 -18.60 -74.21 -28.53
CA GLN A 299 -18.32 -73.32 -27.40
C GLN A 299 -16.84 -73.26 -27.08
N ASP A 300 -16.10 -74.34 -27.28
CA ASP A 300 -14.70 -74.43 -26.86
C ASP A 300 -13.69 -74.07 -27.97
N CYS A 301 -14.20 -73.73 -29.16
CA CYS A 301 -13.48 -73.32 -30.35
C CYS A 301 -12.43 -74.36 -30.81
N ASP A 302 -12.63 -75.66 -30.55
CA ASP A 302 -11.73 -76.73 -30.99
C ASP A 302 -12.04 -77.27 -32.40
N SER A 303 -13.04 -76.69 -33.08
CA SER A 303 -13.56 -77.07 -34.39
C SER A 303 -14.39 -78.37 -34.41
N LEU A 304 -14.73 -78.92 -33.26
CA LEU A 304 -15.76 -79.93 -33.08
C LEU A 304 -17.04 -79.24 -32.56
N VAL A 305 -18.16 -79.93 -32.62
CA VAL A 305 -19.46 -79.34 -32.24
C VAL A 305 -20.20 -80.36 -31.39
N ASP A 306 -20.68 -79.92 -30.23
CA ASP A 306 -21.43 -80.71 -29.25
C ASP A 306 -20.66 -81.96 -28.74
N GLU A 307 -19.33 -82.02 -28.81
CA GLU A 307 -18.58 -83.19 -28.37
C GLU A 307 -18.55 -83.34 -26.84
N GLY A 308 -18.59 -84.59 -26.38
CA GLY A 308 -18.64 -84.86 -24.95
C GLY A 308 -19.97 -84.52 -24.26
N THR A 309 -21.01 -84.09 -24.99
CA THR A 309 -22.36 -83.77 -24.49
C THR A 309 -23.41 -84.87 -24.66
#